data_AF-A0A355C378-F1
#
_entry.id   AF-A0A355C378-F1
#
_cell.length_a   1.000
_cell.length_b   1.000
_cell.length_c   1.000
_cell.angle_alpha   90.00
_cell.angle_beta   90.00
_cell.angle_gamma   90.00
#
_symmetry.space_group_name_H-M   'P 1'
#
loop_
_entity.id
_entity.type
_entity.pdbx_description
1 polymer ?
#
loop_
_entity_poly.entity_id
_entity_poly.type
_entity_poly.pdbx_seq_one_letter_code
_entity_poly.pdbx_strand_id
1 'polypeptide(L)'
;IGARMLGLSPTAAAEFSFFVAIPTMLGATAYSAYKARNDITADGMAMVAVGFFAAFICALVVVKAVIGFISRRGLMPFAYYRIGLGVLIFALLAAGFGRG
;
A
#
# COMPACT_ATOMS: atom_id res chain seq x y z
N ILE A 1 -7.87 9.40 7.00
CA ILE A 1 -8.81 9.61 8.14
C ILE A 1 -8.79 11.07 8.56
N GLY A 2 -7.62 11.68 8.81
CA GLY A 2 -7.49 13.11 9.17
C GLY A 2 -8.23 14.09 8.24
N ALA A 3 -8.13 13.95 6.91
CA ALA A 3 -8.84 14.83 5.98
C ALA A 3 -10.38 14.72 6.05
N ARG A 4 -10.96 13.55 6.36
CA ARG A 4 -12.43 13.43 6.53
C ARG A 4 -12.92 14.06 7.83
N MET A 5 -12.07 14.12 8.85
CA MET A 5 -12.38 14.84 10.11
C MET A 5 -12.39 16.36 9.91
N LEU A 6 -11.70 16.86 8.87
CA LEU A 6 -11.71 18.26 8.44
C LEU A 6 -12.89 18.60 7.49
N GLY A 7 -13.84 17.68 7.29
CA GLY A 7 -15.02 17.90 6.43
C GLY A 7 -14.78 17.73 4.93
N LEU A 8 -13.60 17.24 4.50
CA LEU A 8 -13.32 17.00 3.08
C LEU A 8 -14.12 15.81 2.53
N SER A 9 -14.53 15.92 1.25
CA SER A 9 -15.17 14.82 0.54
C SER A 9 -14.26 13.57 0.50
N PRO A 10 -14.82 12.35 0.41
CA PRO A 10 -14.04 11.11 0.37
C PRO A 10 -12.99 11.08 -0.74
N THR A 11 -13.30 11.70 -1.87
CA THR A 11 -12.43 11.82 -3.04
C THR A 11 -11.27 12.79 -2.77
N ALA A 12 -11.57 13.99 -2.27
CA ALA A 12 -10.53 14.99 -1.97
C ALA A 12 -9.58 14.49 -0.86
N ALA A 13 -10.12 13.77 0.13
CA ALA A 13 -9.30 13.14 1.18
C ALA A 13 -8.34 12.08 0.62
N ALA A 14 -8.75 11.34 -0.41
CA ALA A 14 -7.91 10.36 -1.08
C ALA A 14 -6.81 11.05 -1.91
N GLU A 15 -7.15 12.07 -2.71
CA GLU A 15 -6.18 12.85 -3.49
C GLU A 15 -5.11 13.50 -2.61
N PHE A 16 -5.50 14.12 -1.50
CA PHE A 16 -4.55 14.65 -0.52
C PHE A 16 -3.61 13.56 0.03
N SER A 17 -4.16 12.39 0.35
CA SER A 17 -3.35 11.26 0.82
C SER A 17 -2.37 10.77 -0.24
N PHE A 18 -2.76 10.77 -1.53
CA PHE A 18 -1.86 10.44 -2.63
C PHE A 18 -0.72 11.46 -2.76
N PHE A 19 -1.01 12.76 -2.66
CA PHE A 19 0.03 13.79 -2.72
C PHE A 19 1.06 13.65 -1.60
N VAL A 20 0.65 13.31 -0.38
CA VAL A 20 1.56 13.05 0.75
C VAL A 20 2.29 11.71 0.60
N ALA A 21 1.65 10.71 -0.01
CA ALA A 21 2.26 9.40 -0.25
C ALA A 21 3.44 9.46 -1.25
N ILE A 22 3.37 10.33 -2.26
CA ILE A 22 4.44 10.45 -3.28
C ILE A 22 5.82 10.74 -2.67
N PRO A 23 6.05 11.83 -1.91
CA PRO A 23 7.37 12.14 -1.36
C PRO A 23 7.81 11.12 -0.29
N THR A 24 6.86 10.60 0.50
CA THR A 24 7.18 9.64 1.56
C THR A 24 7.58 8.28 1.00
N MET A 25 6.85 7.75 0.01
CA MET A 25 7.17 6.48 -0.64
C MET A 25 8.43 6.58 -1.51
N LEU A 26 8.63 7.69 -2.22
CA LEU A 26 9.86 7.92 -2.98
C LEU A 26 11.08 7.94 -2.04
N GLY A 27 11.00 8.68 -0.93
CA GLY A 27 12.05 8.72 0.08
C GLY A 27 12.34 7.35 0.68
N ALA A 28 11.30 6.62 1.10
CA ALA A 28 11.44 5.28 1.66
C ALA A 28 12.02 4.27 0.67
N THR A 29 11.59 4.33 -0.59
CA THR A 29 12.08 3.44 -1.66
C THR A 29 13.55 3.74 -1.99
N ALA A 30 13.90 5.02 -2.16
CA ALA A 30 15.28 5.43 -2.42
C ALA A 30 16.21 5.04 -1.27
N TYR A 31 15.77 5.24 -0.02
CA TYR A 31 16.52 4.82 1.16
C TYR A 31 16.68 3.29 1.24
N SER A 32 15.62 2.54 0.97
CA SER A 32 15.64 1.07 0.97
C SER A 32 16.56 0.53 -0.12
N ALA A 33 16.52 1.11 -1.32
CA ALA A 33 17.43 0.78 -2.43
C ALA A 33 18.89 1.12 -2.10
N TYR A 34 19.14 2.27 -1.47
CA TYR A 34 20.48 2.65 -1.02
C TYR A 34 21.04 1.68 0.01
N LYS A 35 20.22 1.21 0.95
CA LYS A 35 20.62 0.23 1.97
C LYS A 35 20.88 -1.15 1.37
N ALA A 36 20.07 -1.57 0.41
CA ALA A 36 20.18 -2.87 -0.26
C ALA A 36 21.28 -2.93 -1.33
N ARG A 37 21.99 -1.84 -1.61
CA ARG A 37 22.99 -1.76 -2.70
C ARG A 37 24.08 -2.83 -2.67
N ASN A 38 24.44 -3.34 -1.49
CA ASN A 38 25.48 -4.36 -1.33
C ASN A 38 24.94 -5.79 -1.56
N ASP A 39 23.61 -5.97 -1.52
CA ASP A 39 22.94 -7.26 -1.65
C ASP A 39 22.33 -7.46 -3.06
N ILE A 40 22.34 -6.43 -3.91
CA ILE A 40 21.78 -6.47 -5.27
C ILE A 40 22.85 -7.02 -6.23
N THR A 41 22.69 -8.27 -6.64
CA THR A 41 23.43 -8.86 -7.76
C THR A 41 22.86 -8.38 -9.10
N ALA A 42 23.68 -8.42 -10.15
CA ALA A 42 23.31 -7.93 -11.49
C ALA A 42 22.06 -8.62 -12.08
N ASP A 43 21.80 -9.88 -11.71
CA ASP A 43 20.62 -10.63 -12.11
C ASP A 43 19.36 -10.16 -11.35
N GLY A 44 19.52 -9.76 -10.08
CA GLY A 44 18.46 -9.18 -9.26
C GLY A 44 17.94 -7.84 -9.79
N MET A 45 18.79 -7.05 -10.47
CA MET A 45 18.37 -5.78 -11.09
C MET A 45 17.29 -5.97 -12.15
N ALA A 46 17.38 -7.01 -12.98
CA ALA A 46 16.38 -7.29 -14.00
C ALA A 46 15.02 -7.66 -13.37
N MET A 47 15.04 -8.47 -12.31
CA MET A 47 13.83 -8.85 -11.58
C MET A 47 13.19 -7.67 -10.86
N VAL A 48 13.99 -6.79 -10.25
CA VAL A 48 13.52 -5.54 -9.64
C VAL A 48 12.88 -4.63 -10.68
N ALA A 49 13.48 -4.49 -11.87
CA ALA A 49 12.91 -3.67 -12.94
C ALA A 49 11.54 -4.21 -13.39
N VAL A 50 11.43 -5.51 -13.65
CA VAL A 50 10.14 -6.12 -14.05
C VAL A 50 9.10 -5.97 -12.95
N GLY A 51 9.46 -6.24 -11.69
CA GLY A 51 8.57 -6.06 -10.54
C GLY A 51 8.12 -4.60 -10.36
N PHE A 52 9.03 -3.65 -10.56
CA PHE A 52 8.74 -2.22 -10.50
C PHE A 52 7.71 -1.82 -11.56
N PHE A 53 7.91 -2.20 -12.82
CA PHE A 53 6.95 -1.90 -13.89
C PHE A 53 5.61 -2.60 -13.71
N ALA A 54 5.61 -3.87 -13.30
CA ALA A 54 4.38 -4.61 -13.01
C ALA A 54 3.57 -3.95 -11.87
N ALA A 55 4.24 -3.57 -10.78
CA ALA A 55 3.63 -2.87 -9.65
C ALA A 55 3.12 -1.47 -10.07
N PHE A 56 3.87 -0.75 -10.91
CA PHE A 56 3.48 0.57 -11.41
C PHE A 56 2.19 0.51 -12.23
N ILE A 57 2.10 -0.41 -13.20
CA ILE A 57 0.89 -0.60 -14.01
C ILE A 57 -0.28 -1.02 -13.13
N CYS A 58 -0.05 -1.99 -12.22
CA CYS A 58 -1.08 -2.44 -11.28
C CYS A 58 -1.60 -1.27 -10.43
N ALA A 59 -0.71 -0.42 -9.90
CA ALA A 59 -1.08 0.75 -9.11
C ALA A 59 -1.95 1.73 -9.91
N LEU A 60 -1.61 2.03 -11.17
CA LEU A 60 -2.42 2.92 -12.00
C LEU A 60 -3.86 2.42 -12.18
N VAL A 61 -4.02 1.11 -12.43
CA VAL A 61 -5.35 0.48 -12.59
C VAL A 61 -6.10 0.48 -11.27
N VAL A 62 -5.45 0.06 -10.18
CA VAL A 62 -6.05 -0.08 -8.85
C VAL A 62 -6.45 1.28 -8.29
N VAL A 63 -5.63 2.33 -8.41
CA VAL A 63 -5.95 3.67 -7.89
C VAL A 63 -7.23 4.19 -8.53
N LYS A 64 -7.38 4.07 -9.85
CA LYS A 64 -8.60 4.49 -10.56
C LYS A 64 -9.82 3.69 -10.09
N ALA A 65 -9.68 2.38 -9.94
CA ALA A 65 -10.76 1.50 -9.48
C ALA A 65 -11.17 1.80 -8.03
N VAL A 66 -10.20 2.00 -7.14
CA VAL A 66 -10.39 2.25 -5.71
C VAL A 66 -11.04 3.60 -5.47
N ILE A 67 -10.59 4.67 -6.14
CA ILE A 67 -11.22 5.99 -6.01
C ILE A 67 -12.70 5.92 -6.45
N GLY A 68 -12.98 5.25 -7.57
CA GLY A 68 -14.35 5.03 -8.05
C GLY A 68 -15.20 4.19 -7.08
N PHE A 69 -14.62 3.15 -6.49
CA PHE A 69 -15.30 2.27 -5.54
C PHE A 69 -15.63 2.97 -4.22
N ILE A 70 -14.65 3.69 -3.63
CA ILE A 70 -14.80 4.42 -2.37
C ILE A 70 -15.85 5.53 -2.51
N SER A 71 -15.91 6.18 -3.67
CA SER A 71 -16.91 7.22 -3.95
C SER A 71 -18.35 6.67 -3.90
N ARG A 72 -18.58 5.41 -4.31
CA ARG A 72 -19.93 4.80 -4.34
C ARG A 72 -20.31 4.03 -3.09
N ARG A 73 -19.39 3.25 -2.50
CA ARG A 73 -19.67 2.30 -1.41
C ARG A 73 -19.15 2.77 -0.03
N GLY A 74 -18.37 3.85 0.02
CA GLY A 74 -17.74 4.33 1.24
C GLY A 74 -16.59 3.43 1.72
N LEU A 75 -16.09 3.69 2.93
CA LEU A 75 -14.95 2.97 3.54
C LEU A 75 -15.34 1.70 4.32
N MET A 76 -16.64 1.43 4.52
CA MET A 76 -17.13 0.35 5.37
C MET A 76 -16.65 -1.06 4.95
N PRO A 77 -16.65 -1.45 3.66
CA PRO A 77 -16.15 -2.77 3.25
C PRO A 77 -14.67 -2.98 3.60
N PHE A 78 -13.89 -1.92 3.53
CA PHE A 78 -12.47 -1.94 3.86
C PHE A 78 -12.22 -2.15 5.36
N ALA A 79 -13.11 -1.63 6.21
CA ALA A 79 -13.04 -1.84 7.65
C ALA A 79 -13.27 -3.32 8.01
N TYR A 80 -14.30 -3.95 7.43
CA TYR A 80 -14.56 -5.38 7.65
C TYR A 80 -13.41 -6.27 7.17
N TYR A 81 -12.86 -5.99 5.99
CA TYR A 81 -11.68 -6.70 5.48
C TYR A 81 -10.50 -6.65 6.47
N ARG A 82 -10.20 -5.46 7.01
CA ARG A 82 -9.11 -5.31 7.99
C ARG A 82 -9.37 -6.03 9.31
N ILE A 83 -10.60 -6.01 9.83
CA ILE A 83 -10.94 -6.72 11.07
C ILE A 83 -10.80 -8.23 10.86
N GLY A 84 -11.34 -8.78 9.77
CA GLY A 84 -11.22 -10.20 9.45
C GLY A 84 -9.76 -10.64 9.27
N LEU A 85 -8.99 -9.87 8.51
CA LEU A 85 -7.56 -10.13 8.32
C LEU A 85 -6.77 -10.04 9.64
N GLY A 86 -7.08 -9.06 10.49
CA GLY A 86 -6.45 -8.91 11.79
C GLY A 86 -6.70 -10.11 12.70
N VAL A 87 -7.95 -10.59 12.75
CA VAL A 87 -8.32 -11.80 13.50
C VAL A 87 -7.59 -13.03 12.94
N LEU A 88 -7.52 -13.17 11.62
CA LEU A 88 -6.82 -14.28 10.96
C LEU A 88 -5.33 -14.28 11.31
N ILE A 89 -4.65 -13.14 11.21
CA ILE A 89 -3.23 -13.01 11.56
C ILE A 89 -3.03 -13.33 13.05
N PHE A 90 -3.91 -12.85 13.92
CA PHE A 90 -3.83 -13.11 15.36
C PHE A 90 -3.99 -14.62 15.66
N ALA A 91 -4.92 -15.28 14.98
CA ALA A 91 -5.11 -16.73 15.09
C ALA A 91 -3.90 -17.52 14.57
N LEU A 92 -3.29 -17.09 13.45
CA LEU A 92 -2.09 -17.73 12.90
C LEU A 92 -0.88 -17.56 13.82
N LEU A 93 -0.70 -16.38 14.42
CA LEU A 93 0.35 -16.14 15.42
C LEU A 93 0.13 -16.97 16.69
N ALA A 94 -1.12 -17.06 17.17
CA ALA A 94 -1.48 -17.91 18.31
C ALA A 94 -1.28 -19.41 18.01
N ALA A 95 -1.46 -19.82 16.76
CA ALA A 95 -1.19 -21.18 16.28
C ALA A 95 0.32 -21.51 16.14
N GLY A 96 1.22 -20.57 16.45
CA GLY A 96 2.66 -20.84 16.56
C GLY A 96 3.50 -20.60 15.31
N PHE A 97 2.93 -20.03 14.23
CA PHE A 97 3.65 -19.75 12.98
C PHE A 97 4.76 -18.68 13.08
N GLY A 98 4.90 -18.00 14.23
CA GLY A 98 5.93 -16.96 14.49
C GLY A 98 7.13 -17.41 15.32
N ARG A 99 7.31 -18.72 15.57
CA ARG A 99 8.42 -19.30 16.36
C ARG A 99 9.49 -20.01 15.50
N GLY A 100 9.76 -19.52 14.30
CA GLY A 100 10.82 -20.02 13.40
C GLY A 100 11.76 -18.91 12.99
#